data_AF-A0A127PC46-F1
#
_entry.id   AF-A0A127PC46-F1
#
_cell.length_a   1.000
_cell.length_b   1.000
_cell.length_c   1.000
_cell.angle_alpha   90.00
_cell.angle_beta   90.00
_cell.angle_gamma   90.00
#
_symmetry.space_group_name_H-M   'P 1'
#
loop_
_entity.id
_entity.type
_entity.pdbx_description
1 polymer ?
#
loop_
_entity_poly.entity_id
_entity_poly.type
_entity_poly.pdbx_seq_one_letter_code
_entity_poly.pdbx_strand_id
1 'polypeptide(L)' 'MLALDPDPEHQLLRLTAEAATSEAMLDYVVNLKQQTVFSAISMKRHQLDAVDPNNVLRFSVTLSLAERR' A
#
# COMPACT_ATOMS: atom_id res chain seq x y z
N MET A 1 -7.05 6.26 7.18
CA MET A 1 -5.71 6.45 7.78
C MET A 1 -4.66 6.19 6.73
N LEU A 2 -3.53 6.92 6.75
CA LEU A 2 -2.37 6.65 5.89
C LEU A 2 -1.11 6.65 6.75
N ALA A 3 -0.33 5.58 6.68
CA ALA A 3 0.96 5.48 7.35
C ALA A 3 2.04 5.08 6.34
N LEU A 4 3.22 5.66 6.50
CA LEU A 4 4.39 5.41 5.68
C LEU A 4 5.54 5.03 6.62
N ASP A 5 6.15 3.89 6.34
CA ASP A 5 7.24 3.31 7.12
C ASP A 5 8.39 3.00 6.15
N PRO A 6 9.38 3.91 6.04
CA PRO A 6 10.52 3.74 5.15
C PRO A 6 11.54 2.76 5.74
N ASP A 7 12.07 1.89 4.90
CA ASP A 7 13.17 0.97 5.18
C ASP A 7 14.32 1.29 4.20
N PRO A 8 15.13 2.32 4.51
CA PRO A 8 16.17 2.79 3.61
C PRO A 8 17.30 1.78 3.43
N GLU A 9 17.55 0.93 4.42
CA GLU A 9 18.56 -0.13 4.36
C GLU A 9 18.23 -1.14 3.25
N HIS A 10 16.94 -1.46 3.07
CA HIS A 10 16.47 -2.39 2.04
C HIS A 10 15.87 -1.70 0.80
N GLN A 11 15.92 -0.36 0.72
CA GLN A 11 15.27 0.44 -0.31
C GLN A 11 13.76 0.14 -0.47
N LEU A 12 13.10 -0.14 0.64
CA LEU A 12 11.67 -0.43 0.69
C LEU A 12 10.91 0.73 1.35
N LEU A 13 9.65 0.88 0.96
CA LEU A 13 8.68 1.74 1.62
C LEU A 13 7.44 0.91 1.89
N ARG A 14 7.08 0.77 3.16
CA ARG A 14 5.82 0.15 3.57
C ARG A 14 4.77 1.24 3.71
N LEU A 15 3.65 1.06 3.02
CA LEU A 15 2.52 1.97 3.07
C LEU A 15 1.32 1.20 3.61
N THR A 16 0.65 1.76 4.61
CA THR A 16 -0.61 1.24 5.14
C THR A 16 -1.70 2.26 4.88
N ALA A 17 -2.78 1.83 4.25
CA ALA A 17 -3.91 2.68 3.87
C ALA A 17 -5.25 1.98 4.17
N GLU A 18 -6.31 2.77 4.18
CA GLU A 18 -7.69 2.31 4.37
C GLU A 18 -8.51 2.70 3.14
N ALA A 19 -9.35 1.77 2.67
CA ALA A 19 -10.24 1.95 1.53
C ALA A 19 -11.66 1.54 1.89
N ALA A 20 -12.66 2.22 1.34
CA ALA A 20 -14.06 1.87 1.58
C ALA A 20 -14.47 0.55 0.91
N THR A 21 -13.84 0.20 -0.21
CA THR A 21 -14.12 -1.05 -0.94
C THR A 21 -12.83 -1.69 -1.46
N SER A 22 -12.94 -2.94 -1.91
CA SER A 22 -11.84 -3.62 -2.58
C SER A 22 -11.51 -2.99 -3.93
N GLU A 23 -12.48 -2.42 -4.67
CA GLU A 23 -12.18 -1.68 -5.89
C GLU A 23 -11.36 -0.42 -5.62
N ALA A 24 -11.75 0.38 -4.61
CA ALA A 24 -11.02 1.59 -4.24
C ALA A 24 -9.56 1.28 -3.82
N MET A 25 -9.35 0.14 -3.13
CA MET A 25 -8.01 -0.36 -2.81
C MET A 25 -7.23 -0.70 -4.09
N LEU A 26 -7.84 -1.42 -5.03
CA LEU A 26 -7.18 -1.81 -6.28
C LEU A 26 -6.82 -0.59 -7.13
N ASP A 27 -7.73 0.38 -7.26
CA ASP A 27 -7.48 1.65 -7.96
C ASP A 27 -6.31 2.39 -7.35
N TYR A 28 -6.23 2.43 -6.02
CA TYR A 28 -5.10 3.01 -5.31
C TYR A 28 -3.77 2.32 -5.65
N VAL A 29 -3.75 0.98 -5.65
CA VAL A 29 -2.55 0.21 -6.03
C VAL A 29 -2.18 0.41 -7.51
N VAL A 30 -3.16 0.48 -8.41
CA VAL A 30 -2.93 0.76 -9.82
C VAL A 30 -2.31 2.14 -10.01
N ASN A 31 -2.81 3.17 -9.31
CA ASN A 31 -2.23 4.51 -9.35
C ASN A 31 -0.80 4.53 -8.81
N LEU A 32 -0.50 3.77 -7.76
CA LEU A 32 0.88 3.64 -7.26
C LEU A 32 1.81 2.97 -8.28
N LYS A 33 1.34 1.98 -9.04
CA LYS A 33 2.15 1.30 -10.08
C LYS A 33 2.51 2.21 -11.24
N GLN A 34 1.78 3.29 -11.46
CA GLN A 34 2.09 4.27 -12.52
C GLN A 34 3.22 5.24 -12.12
N GLN A 35 3.58 5.28 -10.83
CA GLN A 35 4.65 6.14 -10.35
C GLN A 35 6.02 5.58 -10.73
N THR A 36 6.82 6.34 -11.45
CA THR A 36 8.15 5.92 -11.92
C THR A 36 9.19 5.78 -10.80
N VAL A 37 8.88 6.27 -9.59
CA VAL A 37 9.74 6.15 -8.41
C VAL A 37 9.75 4.75 -7.81
N PHE A 38 8.80 3.88 -8.15
CA PHE A 38 8.72 2.52 -7.63
C PHE A 38 9.03 1.50 -8.71
N SER A 39 9.93 0.57 -8.42
CA SER A 39 10.33 -0.53 -9.32
C SER A 39 9.42 -1.74 -9.19
N ALA A 40 8.89 -1.99 -8.00
CA ALA A 40 7.97 -3.08 -7.72
C ALA A 40 6.99 -2.71 -6.61
N ILE A 41 5.79 -3.32 -6.67
CA ILE A 41 4.76 -3.17 -5.65
C ILE A 41 4.24 -4.55 -5.27
N SER A 42 4.37 -4.89 -4.00
CA SER A 42 3.85 -6.12 -3.42
C SER A 42 2.76 -5.78 -2.42
N MET A 43 1.55 -6.29 -2.65
CA MET A 43 0.43 -6.11 -1.73
C MET A 43 0.48 -7.18 -0.64
N LYS A 44 0.56 -6.76 0.63
CA LYS A 44 0.34 -7.64 1.77
C LYS A 44 -1.06 -7.38 2.33
N ARG A 45 -1.97 -8.33 2.05
CA ARG A 45 -3.23 -8.47 2.81
C ARG A 45 -2.88 -8.79 4.28
N HIS A 46 -3.66 -8.47 5.31
CA HIS A 46 -5.09 -8.69 5.45
C HIS A 46 -5.53 -8.15 6.83
N GLN A 47 -6.63 -7.40 6.91
CA GLN A 47 -7.55 -7.57 8.04
C GLN A 47 -8.96 -7.16 7.59
N LEU A 48 -9.79 -8.16 7.29
CA LEU A 48 -11.24 -8.03 7.48
C LEU A 48 -11.42 -8.13 8.99
N ASP A 49 -11.21 -7.02 9.71
CA ASP A 49 -11.67 -6.95 11.08
C ASP A 49 -13.19 -7.05 11.00
N ALA A 50 -13.74 -8.22 11.36
CA ALA A 50 -15.17 -8.47 11.41
C ALA A 50 -15.92 -7.55 12.43
N VAL A 51 -15.19 -6.61 13.04
CA VAL A 51 -15.61 -5.73 14.13
C VAL A 51 -15.19 -4.26 13.85
N ASP A 52 -14.95 -3.87 12.59
CA ASP A 52 -14.86 -2.44 12.27
C ASP A 52 -16.27 -1.88 11.99
N PRO A 53 -16.82 -1.01 12.84
CA PRO A 53 -18.16 -0.43 12.64
C PRO A 53 -18.25 0.45 11.39
N ASN A 54 -17.13 0.87 10.81
CA ASN A 54 -17.08 1.66 9.57
C ASN A 54 -16.86 0.80 8.33
N ASN A 55 -16.65 -0.52 8.50
CA ASN A 55 -16.47 -1.49 7.41
C ASN A 55 -15.35 -1.11 6.41
N VAL A 56 -14.33 -0.39 6.90
CA VAL A 56 -13.20 0.06 6.07
C VAL A 56 -12.17 -1.05 5.92
N LEU A 57 -11.68 -1.23 4.70
CA LEU A 57 -10.69 -2.22 4.35
C LEU A 57 -9.30 -1.64 4.56
N ARG A 58 -8.61 -2.09 5.61
CA ARG A 58 -7.20 -1.73 5.83
C ARG A 58 -6.28 -2.67 5.06
N PHE A 59 -5.32 -2.08 4.35
CA PHE A 59 -4.36 -2.82 3.55
C PHE A 59 -2.96 -2.23 3.68
N SER A 60 -1.97 -3.09 3.47
CA SER A 60 -0.57 -2.68 3.46
C SER A 60 0.08 -3.08 2.13
N VAL A 61 0.92 -2.22 1.60
CA VAL A 61 1.74 -2.50 0.43
C VAL A 61 3.20 -2.25 0.77
N THR A 62 4.06 -3.06 0.18
CA THR A 62 5.51 -2.86 0.19
C THR A 62 5.90 -2.41 -1.20
N LEU A 63 6.55 -1.24 -1.25
CA LEU A 63 7.02 -0.58 -2.46
C LEU A 63 8.54 -0.72 -2.49
N SER A 64 9.10 -1.18 -3.59
CA SER A 64 10.53 -1.13 -3.83
C SER A 64 10.84 0.15 -4.58
N LEU A 65 11.82 0.92 -4.08
CA LEU A 65 12.24 2.14 -4.76
C LEU A 65 12.94 1.78 -6.07
N ALA A 66 12.75 2.62 -7.08
CA ALA A 66 13.55 2.56 -8.30
C ALA A 66 14.93 3.14 -8.02
N GLU A 67 15.98 2.44 -8.46
CA GLU A 67 17.33 3.01 -8.42
C GLU A 67 17.35 4.29 -9.25
N ARG A 68 17.86 5.38 -8.68
CA ARG A 68 18.14 6.61 -9.43
C ARG A 68 19.26 6.29 -10.43
N ARG A 69 18.88 6.05 -11.69
CA ARG A 69 19.83 6.03 -12.81
C ARG A 69 20.37 7.42 -13.10
#